data_AF-A0AB34Z5A0-F1
#
_entry.id   AF-A0AB34Z5A0-F1
#
_cell.length_a   1.000
_cell.length_b   1.000
_cell.length_c   1.000
_cell.angle_alpha   90.00
_cell.angle_beta   90.00
_cell.angle_gamma   90.00
#
_symmetry.space_group_name_H-M   'P 1'
#
loop_
_entity.id
_entity.type
_entity.pdbx_description
1 polymer ?
#
loop_
_entity_poly.entity_id
_entity_poly.type
_entity_poly.pdbx_seq_one_letter_code
_entity_poly.pdbx_strand_id
1 'polypeptide(L)'
;MNDPRQSSHPDHPMYQQIQRGVHAIDAAHGRTPDQTSDRLSAALLPLAKEGGLSRVDHVLMSEANNRGVHGGEHVFVVQGDPANPAHLRAHMKTEQALSTPEAQSFARAQQLAAPGEQIQQPERTQAPQLGQ
;
A
#
# COMPACT_ATOMS: atom_id res chain seq x y z
N MET A 1 9.38 -15.39 5.88
CA MET A 1 9.69 -14.65 4.64
C MET A 1 8.39 -14.26 3.95
N ASN A 2 7.66 -13.26 4.47
CA ASN A 2 6.40 -12.81 3.87
C ASN A 2 6.30 -11.27 3.81
N ASP A 3 7.45 -10.60 3.70
CA ASP A 3 7.52 -9.15 3.74
C ASP A 3 7.64 -8.59 2.30
N PRO A 4 6.75 -7.69 1.85
CA PRO A 4 6.79 -7.12 0.50
C PRO A 4 8.08 -6.38 0.15
N ARG A 5 8.89 -6.00 1.14
CA ARG A 5 10.22 -5.40 0.94
C ARG A 5 11.27 -6.41 0.47
N GLN A 6 11.01 -7.71 0.61
CA GLN A 6 11.93 -8.76 0.16
C GLN A 6 11.76 -9.04 -1.32
N SER A 7 12.85 -9.11 -2.08
CA SER A 7 12.85 -9.36 -3.52
C SER A 7 12.21 -10.69 -3.95
N SER A 8 12.14 -11.66 -3.04
CA SER A 8 11.49 -12.96 -3.26
C SER A 8 9.96 -12.90 -3.13
N HIS A 9 9.38 -11.78 -2.72
CA HIS A 9 7.94 -11.65 -2.49
C HIS A 9 7.19 -11.29 -3.79
N PRO A 10 6.02 -11.89 -4.07
CA PRO A 10 5.25 -11.61 -5.30
C PRO A 10 4.81 -10.15 -5.42
N ASP A 11 4.46 -9.50 -4.30
CA ASP A 11 4.10 -8.07 -4.29
C ASP A 11 5.32 -7.12 -4.33
N HIS A 12 6.56 -7.63 -4.25
CA HIS A 12 7.76 -6.79 -4.26
C HIS A 12 7.86 -5.80 -5.42
N PRO A 13 7.66 -6.17 -6.70
CA PRO A 13 7.73 -5.23 -7.80
C PRO A 13 6.72 -4.09 -7.68
N MET A 14 5.49 -4.38 -7.24
CA MET A 14 4.47 -3.36 -7.03
C MET A 14 4.80 -2.48 -5.82
N TYR A 15 5.33 -3.06 -4.74
CA TYR A 15 5.78 -2.30 -3.58
C TYR A 15 6.93 -1.33 -3.93
N GLN A 16 7.90 -1.77 -4.74
CA GLN A 16 8.98 -0.89 -5.23
C GLN A 16 8.46 0.26 -6.10
N GLN A 17 7.45 0.00 -6.94
CA GLN A 17 6.81 1.05 -7.73
C GLN A 17 6.14 2.11 -6.84
N ILE A 18 5.41 1.66 -5.82
CA ILE A 18 4.79 2.53 -4.83
C ILE A 18 5.84 3.37 -4.09
N GLN A 19 6.89 2.74 -3.57
CA GLN A 19 7.98 3.45 -2.87
C GLN A 19 8.60 4.54 -3.73
N ARG A 20 8.87 4.25 -5.02
CA ARG A 20 9.39 5.26 -5.95
C ARG A 20 8.43 6.44 -6.12
N GLY A 21 7.13 6.18 -6.22
CA GLY A 21 6.12 7.25 -6.31
C GLY A 21 6.04 8.10 -5.05
N VAL A 22 6.06 7.47 -3.86
CA VAL A 22 6.07 8.18 -2.58
C VAL A 22 7.34 9.02 -2.42
N HIS A 23 8.52 8.46 -2.74
CA HIS A 23 9.77 9.21 -2.66
C HIS A 23 9.81 10.39 -3.64
N ALA A 24 9.18 10.26 -4.81
CA ALA A 24 9.04 11.38 -5.74
C ALA A 24 8.17 12.49 -5.15
N ILE A 25 7.10 12.14 -4.42
CA ILE A 25 6.29 13.11 -3.67
C ILE A 25 7.11 13.78 -2.58
N ASP A 26 7.89 13.04 -1.80
CA ASP A 26 8.74 13.61 -0.75
C ASP A 26 9.76 14.59 -1.34
N ALA A 27 10.44 14.19 -2.42
CA ALA A 27 11.39 15.04 -3.13
C ALA A 27 10.74 16.31 -3.68
N ALA A 28 9.52 16.23 -4.21
CA ALA A 28 8.76 17.39 -4.69
C ALA A 28 8.42 18.38 -3.55
N HIS A 29 8.33 17.90 -2.31
CA HIS A 29 8.11 18.73 -1.12
C HIS A 29 9.41 19.06 -0.37
N GLY A 30 10.58 18.75 -0.92
CA GLY A 30 11.88 18.99 -0.28
C GLY A 30 12.13 18.13 0.97
N ARG A 31 11.42 17.02 1.12
CA ARG A 31 11.59 16.05 2.20
C ARG A 31 12.44 14.86 1.75
N THR A 32 13.19 14.31 2.69
CA THR A 32 13.87 13.03 2.52
C THR A 32 12.92 11.93 2.98
N PRO A 33 12.82 10.79 2.26
CA PRO A 33 12.00 9.68 2.70
C PRO A 33 12.33 9.25 4.14
N ASP A 34 11.29 9.12 4.95
CA ASP A 34 11.38 8.74 6.36
C ASP A 34 10.34 7.67 6.72
N GLN A 35 10.18 7.36 8.01
CA GLN A 35 9.22 6.35 8.47
C GLN A 35 7.77 6.68 8.06
N THR A 36 7.44 7.96 7.87
CA THR A 36 6.17 8.44 7.32
C THR A 36 5.99 7.95 5.88
N SER A 37 7.04 8.06 5.07
CA SER A 37 7.09 7.56 3.68
C SER A 37 6.98 6.04 3.62
N ASP A 38 7.60 5.33 4.58
CA ASP A 38 7.47 3.86 4.70
C ASP A 38 6.02 3.46 5.02
N ARG A 39 5.39 4.11 6.01
CA ARG A 39 3.96 3.83 6.35
C ARG A 39 3.03 4.15 5.19
N LEU A 40 3.26 5.28 4.51
CA LEU A 40 2.49 5.65 3.33
C LEU A 40 2.63 4.58 2.25
N SER A 41 3.86 4.18 1.92
CA SER A 41 4.14 3.13 0.92
C SER A 41 3.50 1.81 1.28
N ALA A 42 3.58 1.41 2.56
CA ALA A 42 2.98 0.19 3.05
C ALA A 42 1.45 0.20 2.93
N ALA A 43 0.79 1.30 3.29
CA ALA A 43 -0.67 1.46 3.21
C ALA A 43 -1.20 1.47 1.77
N LEU A 44 -0.40 1.95 0.81
CA LEU A 44 -0.78 1.98 -0.60
C LEU A 44 -0.76 0.61 -1.28
N LEU A 45 0.00 -0.35 -0.75
CA LEU A 45 0.07 -1.70 -1.31
C LEU A 45 -1.27 -2.46 -1.25
N PRO A 46 -1.92 -2.64 -0.08
CA PRO A 46 -3.23 -3.25 -0.03
C PRO A 46 -4.28 -2.43 -0.78
N LEU A 47 -4.20 -1.08 -0.74
CA LEU A 47 -5.12 -0.21 -1.50
C LEU A 47 -5.08 -0.50 -3.00
N ALA A 48 -3.88 -0.67 -3.58
CA ALA A 48 -3.73 -1.02 -4.99
C ALA A 48 -4.40 -2.37 -5.31
N LYS A 49 -4.19 -3.37 -4.46
CA LYS A 49 -4.78 -4.72 -4.60
C LYS A 49 -6.31 -4.68 -4.48
N GLU A 50 -6.84 -3.96 -3.49
CA GLU A 50 -8.30 -3.74 -3.31
C GLU A 50 -8.91 -3.02 -4.51
N GLY A 51 -8.16 -2.11 -5.14
CA GLY A 51 -8.54 -1.43 -6.37
C GLY A 51 -8.43 -2.27 -7.64
N GLY A 52 -7.97 -3.53 -7.55
CA GLY A 52 -7.75 -4.41 -8.70
C GLY A 52 -6.54 -4.03 -9.56
N LEU A 53 -5.62 -3.21 -9.04
CA LEU A 53 -4.38 -2.88 -9.73
C LEU A 53 -3.43 -4.07 -9.64
N SER A 54 -2.75 -4.38 -10.75
CA SER A 54 -1.66 -5.36 -10.80
C SER A 54 -0.27 -4.71 -10.77
N ARG A 55 -0.21 -3.39 -10.98
CA ARG A 55 1.00 -2.54 -10.90
C ARG A 55 0.60 -1.11 -10.57
N VAL A 56 1.55 -0.33 -10.06
CA VAL A 56 1.36 1.10 -9.79
C VAL A 56 2.32 1.89 -10.67
N ASP A 57 1.79 2.72 -11.55
CA ASP A 57 2.59 3.57 -12.44
C ASP A 57 2.81 4.95 -11.84
N HIS A 58 1.80 5.46 -11.13
CA HIS A 58 1.87 6.77 -10.50
C HIS A 58 1.30 6.73 -9.07
N VAL A 59 1.95 7.48 -8.18
CA VAL A 59 1.41 7.83 -6.87
C VAL A 59 1.23 9.35 -6.87
N LEU A 60 0.01 9.81 -6.62
CA LEU A 60 -0.37 11.22 -6.70
C LEU A 60 -1.05 11.65 -5.41
N MET A 61 -1.02 12.94 -5.12
CA MET A 61 -1.77 13.55 -4.02
C MET A 61 -2.91 14.41 -4.56
N SER A 62 -3.98 14.59 -3.78
CA SER A 62 -5.04 15.53 -4.15
C SER A 62 -4.50 16.93 -4.22
N GLU A 63 -4.98 17.68 -5.21
CA GLU A 63 -4.80 19.13 -5.25
C GLU A 63 -5.93 19.82 -4.49
N ALA A 64 -5.62 21.00 -3.96
CA ALA A 64 -6.64 21.84 -3.34
C ALA A 64 -7.68 22.25 -4.38
N ASN A 65 -8.97 22.17 -4.06
CA ASN A 65 -10.03 22.54 -5.00
C ASN A 65 -11.19 23.28 -4.34
N ASN A 66 -12.01 23.94 -5.17
CA ASN A 66 -13.17 24.73 -4.73
C ASN A 66 -14.30 23.91 -4.10
N ARG A 67 -14.15 22.59 -4.00
CA ARG A 67 -15.11 21.69 -3.34
C ARG A 67 -14.71 21.35 -1.90
N GLY A 68 -13.65 21.99 -1.39
CA GLY A 68 -13.20 21.82 -0.01
C GLY A 68 -12.22 20.67 0.22
N VAL A 69 -11.68 20.07 -0.83
CA VAL A 69 -10.56 19.11 -0.68
C VAL A 69 -9.28 19.90 -0.49
N HIS A 70 -8.51 19.57 0.55
CA HIS A 70 -7.21 20.16 0.78
C HIS A 70 -6.11 19.48 -0.05
N GLY A 71 -5.05 20.24 -0.37
CA GLY A 71 -3.86 19.68 -0.98
C GLY A 71 -3.24 18.60 -0.09
N GLY A 72 -2.98 17.41 -0.63
CA GLY A 72 -2.44 16.28 0.14
C GLY A 72 -3.43 15.54 1.03
N GLU A 73 -4.71 15.90 1.04
CA GLU A 73 -5.75 15.23 1.83
C GLU A 73 -5.94 13.75 1.44
N HIS A 74 -5.86 13.48 0.14
CA HIS A 74 -5.95 12.14 -0.42
C HIS A 74 -4.68 11.75 -1.16
N VAL A 75 -4.37 10.46 -1.13
CA VAL A 75 -3.34 9.83 -1.93
C VAL A 75 -3.97 8.84 -2.90
N PHE A 76 -3.48 8.82 -4.13
CA PHE A 76 -3.98 8.03 -5.24
C PHE A 76 -2.88 7.13 -5.77
N VAL A 77 -3.22 5.87 -6.03
CA VAL A 77 -2.40 4.96 -6.85
C VAL A 77 -3.09 4.80 -8.19
N VAL A 78 -2.32 4.90 -9.27
CA VAL A 78 -2.82 4.85 -10.64
C VAL A 78 -2.03 3.82 -11.44
N GLN A 79 -2.74 3.01 -12.21
CA GLN A 79 -2.20 2.10 -13.21
C GLN A 79 -2.55 2.63 -14.60
N GLY A 80 -1.54 2.77 -15.45
CA GLY A 80 -1.63 3.38 -16.77
C GLY A 80 -1.41 4.90 -16.74
N ASP A 81 -1.64 5.52 -17.88
CA ASP A 81 -1.50 6.96 -18.04
C ASP A 81 -2.66 7.71 -17.38
N PRO A 82 -2.43 8.71 -16.49
CA PRO A 82 -3.50 9.44 -15.81
C PRO A 82 -4.42 10.23 -16.75
N ALA A 83 -3.96 10.61 -17.94
CA ALA A 83 -4.78 11.27 -18.96
C ALA A 83 -5.57 10.27 -19.82
N ASN A 84 -5.24 8.97 -19.77
CA ASN A 84 -6.01 7.92 -20.41
C ASN A 84 -7.27 7.60 -19.56
N PRO A 85 -8.49 7.71 -20.11
CA PRO A 85 -9.72 7.42 -19.37
C PRO A 85 -9.86 5.95 -18.94
N ALA A 86 -9.10 5.04 -19.53
CA ALA A 86 -9.08 3.62 -19.16
C ALA A 86 -8.11 3.30 -18.00
N HIS A 87 -7.51 4.31 -17.35
CA HIS A 87 -6.65 4.04 -16.19
C HIS A 87 -7.45 3.38 -15.06
N LEU A 88 -6.76 2.55 -14.27
CA LEU A 88 -7.29 2.10 -12.99
C LEU A 88 -6.71 2.98 -11.89
N ARG A 89 -7.54 3.33 -10.92
CA ARG A 89 -7.10 4.10 -9.75
C ARG A 89 -7.79 3.65 -8.49
N ALA A 90 -7.07 3.76 -7.39
CA ALA A 90 -7.61 3.65 -6.04
C ALA A 90 -7.08 4.80 -5.19
N HIS A 91 -7.81 5.16 -4.14
CA HIS A 91 -7.44 6.28 -3.28
C HIS A 91 -7.81 6.05 -1.83
N MET A 92 -7.10 6.72 -0.93
CA MET A 92 -7.42 6.76 0.49
C MET A 92 -7.07 8.12 1.07
N LYS A 93 -7.54 8.40 2.29
CA LYS A 93 -7.11 9.58 3.04
C LYS A 93 -5.65 9.43 3.44
N THR A 94 -4.84 10.46 3.23
CA THR A 94 -3.43 10.46 3.62
C THR A 94 -3.28 10.22 5.12
N GLU A 95 -4.11 10.86 5.95
CA GLU A 95 -4.10 10.65 7.41
C GLU A 95 -4.32 9.18 7.80
N GLN A 96 -5.20 8.48 7.08
CA GLN A 96 -5.44 7.05 7.31
C GLN A 96 -4.19 6.22 6.98
N ALA A 97 -3.53 6.53 5.87
CA ALA A 97 -2.28 5.86 5.48
C ALA A 97 -1.18 6.07 6.53
N LEU A 98 -1.02 7.30 7.04
CA LEU A 98 0.00 7.64 8.03
C LEU A 98 -0.27 7.06 9.42
N SER A 99 -1.56 6.90 9.77
CA SER A 99 -1.98 6.34 11.06
C SER A 99 -1.98 4.80 11.07
N THR A 100 -1.90 4.16 9.91
CA THR A 100 -1.85 2.70 9.80
C THR A 100 -0.41 2.22 10.00
N PRO A 101 -0.13 1.35 10.99
CA PRO A 101 1.18 0.74 11.14
C PRO A 101 1.56 -0.09 9.90
N GLU A 102 2.83 -0.01 9.49
CA GLU A 102 3.37 -0.74 8.33
C GLU A 102 3.00 -2.24 8.37
N ALA A 103 3.21 -2.89 9.52
CA ALA A 103 2.92 -4.30 9.71
C ALA A 103 1.45 -4.65 9.46
N GLN A 104 0.51 -3.75 9.81
CA GLN A 104 -0.91 -3.96 9.58
C GLN A 104 -1.25 -3.86 8.09
N SER A 105 -0.65 -2.92 7.37
CA SER A 105 -0.81 -2.78 5.93
C SER A 105 -0.31 -4.01 5.18
N PHE A 106 0.87 -4.54 5.57
CA PHE A 106 1.39 -5.76 4.97
C PHE A 106 0.54 -6.99 5.28
N ALA A 107 0.04 -7.12 6.52
CA ALA A 107 -0.88 -8.20 6.86
C ALA A 107 -2.16 -8.14 5.99
N ARG A 108 -2.71 -6.94 5.74
CA ARG A 108 -3.84 -6.78 4.82
C ARG A 108 -3.46 -7.14 3.38
N ALA A 109 -2.31 -6.70 2.90
CA ALA A 109 -1.85 -7.02 1.55
C ALA A 109 -1.68 -8.53 1.32
N GLN A 110 -1.23 -9.27 2.34
CA GLN A 110 -1.13 -10.73 2.32
C GLN A 110 -2.50 -11.40 2.21
N GLN A 111 -3.51 -10.90 2.93
CA GLN A 111 -4.89 -11.42 2.85
C GLN A 111 -5.52 -11.23 1.47
N LEU A 112 -5.04 -10.23 0.72
CA LEU A 112 -5.48 -9.90 -0.63
C LEU A 112 -4.63 -10.60 -1.71
N ALA A 113 -3.65 -11.42 -1.33
CA ALA A 113 -2.92 -12.24 -2.29
C ALA A 113 -3.88 -13.24 -2.95
N ALA A 114 -3.68 -13.48 -4.25
CA ALA A 114 -4.50 -14.41 -5.02
C ALA A 114 -4.52 -15.82 -4.37
N PRO A 115 -5.58 -16.63 -4.57
CA PRO A 115 -5.78 -17.93 -3.91
C PRO A 115 -4.71 -19.02 -4.19
N GLY A 116 -3.58 -18.70 -4.82
CA GLY A 116 -2.41 -19.58 -4.98
C GLY A 116 -1.38 -19.47 -3.84
N GLU A 117 -1.33 -18.35 -3.11
CA GLU A 117 -0.34 -18.09 -2.06
C GLU A 117 -0.95 -18.00 -0.64
N GLN A 118 -1.95 -18.83 -0.34
CA GLN A 118 -2.26 -19.18 1.06
C GLN A 118 -1.15 -20.08 1.61
N ILE A 119 0.04 -19.50 1.80
CA ILE A 119 1.16 -20.16 2.45
C ILE A 119 0.70 -20.50 3.87
N GLN A 120 0.71 -21.80 4.17
CA GLN A 120 0.24 -22.38 5.42
C GLN A 120 0.70 -21.55 6.62
N GLN A 121 -0.27 -21.02 7.37
CA GLN A 121 -0.06 -20.65 8.76
C GLN A 121 0.26 -21.96 9.49
N PRO A 122 1.47 -22.17 10.07
CA PRO A 122 1.65 -23.30 10.96
C PRO A 122 0.67 -23.11 12.11
N GLU A 123 -0.22 -24.09 12.24
CA GLU A 123 -1.16 -24.24 13.35
C GLU A 123 -0.44 -23.93 14.66
N ARG A 124 -0.84 -22.84 15.32
CA ARG A 124 -0.68 -22.77 16.77
C ARG A 124 -1.65 -23.80 17.34
N THR A 125 -1.18 -25.04 17.44
CA THR A 125 -1.73 -26.08 18.30
C THR A 125 -1.73 -25.53 19.72
N GLN A 126 -2.81 -24.82 20.06
CA GLN A 126 -3.19 -24.58 21.44
C GLN A 126 -3.73 -25.91 21.96
N ALA A 127 -2.81 -26.72 22.51
CA ALA A 127 -3.21 -27.84 23.35
C ALA A 127 -4.07 -27.29 24.49
N PRO A 128 -5.32 -27.75 24.67
CA PRO A 128 -6.07 -27.44 25.87
C PRO A 128 -5.44 -28.21 27.02
N GLN A 129 -4.75 -27.49 27.89
CA GLN A 129 -4.43 -27.97 29.22
C GLN A 129 -5.69 -27.88 30.09
N LEU A 130 -6.41 -28.98 30.22
CA LEU A 130 -7.40 -29.18 31.27
C LEU A 130 -7.14 -30.54 31.91
N GLY A 131 -6.60 -30.51 33.12
CA GLY A 131 -6.52 -31.68 33.97
C GLY A 131 -7.91 -32.11 34.43
N GLN A 132 -8.06 -33.42 34.59
CA GLN A 132 -8.64 -34.09 35.75
C GLN A 132 -7.93 -35.44 35.87
#